data_AF-A0A137Q4R9-F1
#
_entry.id   AF-A0A137Q4R9-F1
#
_cell.length_a   1.000
_cell.length_b   1.000
_cell.length_c   1.000
_cell.angle_alpha   90.00
_cell.angle_beta   90.00
_cell.angle_gamma   90.00
#
_symmetry.space_group_name_H-M   'P 1'
#
loop_
_entity.id
_entity.type
_entity.pdbx_description
1 polymer ?
#
loop_
_entity_poly.entity_id
_entity_poly.type
_entity_poly.pdbx_seq_one_letter_code
_entity_poly.pdbx_strand_id
1 'polypeptide(L)'
;MSSAVSPFVRSSAFEDSLLSNREQTIEEMYSVPESFLEVEVRNPQTHEISPNGSLGFGRKMYTDYEIVCKTNIPAFKLRHSVVRRRYSDFEAFQDILENESTRVNIPPLPGKVFTNRFSDEVIENRREGLERFLNIVAGHPLLQVHPHTVLQLTRNDSQLDWK
;
A
#
# COMPACT_ATOMS: atom_id res chain seq x y z
N MET A 1 9.89 -0.04 65.70
CA MET A 1 9.01 0.56 64.67
C MET A 1 9.92 1.18 63.62
N SER A 2 9.86 0.63 62.42
CA SER A 2 10.66 1.01 61.24
C SER A 2 10.02 2.23 60.55
N SER A 3 10.83 3.15 60.03
CA SER A 3 10.39 4.05 58.95
C SER A 3 11.43 4.00 57.83
N ALA A 4 11.02 3.39 56.72
CA ALA A 4 11.81 3.18 55.52
C ALA A 4 11.84 4.46 54.67
N VAL A 5 13.03 4.87 54.23
CA VAL A 5 13.17 5.89 53.18
C VAL A 5 12.89 5.20 51.84
N SER A 6 11.84 5.63 51.14
CA SER A 6 11.49 5.06 49.83
C SER A 6 12.43 5.58 48.74
N PRO A 7 12.98 4.71 47.87
CA PRO A 7 13.92 5.07 46.81
C PRO A 7 13.23 5.60 45.54
N PHE A 8 11.92 5.86 45.58
CA PHE A 8 11.08 6.17 44.41
C PHE A 8 10.86 7.66 44.12
N VAL A 9 11.57 8.58 44.78
CA VAL A 9 11.56 9.98 44.35
C VAL A 9 12.53 10.13 43.18
N ARG A 10 12.08 9.85 41.96
CA ARG A 10 12.75 10.35 40.75
C ARG A 10 12.56 11.86 40.73
N SER A 11 13.64 12.60 40.91
CA SER A 11 13.71 14.02 40.61
C SER A 11 13.35 14.25 39.13
N SER A 12 12.14 14.73 38.86
CA SER A 12 11.70 15.16 37.52
C SER A 12 12.58 16.26 36.91
N ALA A 13 13.35 16.97 37.75
CA ALA A 13 14.22 18.05 37.33
C ALA A 13 15.45 17.63 36.50
N PHE A 14 15.81 16.34 36.47
CA PHE A 14 16.96 15.87 35.66
C PHE A 14 16.56 15.26 34.30
N GLU A 15 15.30 14.82 34.14
CA GLU A 15 14.82 14.26 32.85
C GLU A 15 14.25 15.35 31.92
N ASP A 16 13.67 16.44 32.43
CA ASP A 16 13.16 17.55 31.59
C ASP A 16 14.28 18.31 30.86
N SER A 17 15.48 18.39 31.44
CA SER A 17 16.62 19.10 30.85
C SER A 17 17.27 18.39 29.65
N LEU A 18 17.04 17.08 29.47
CA LEU A 18 17.59 16.33 28.33
C LEU A 18 16.68 16.34 27.09
N LEU A 19 15.43 16.79 27.24
CA LEU A 19 14.49 16.96 26.13
C LEU A 19 14.31 18.43 25.71
N SER A 20 14.79 19.39 26.51
CA SER A 20 14.49 20.82 26.34
C SER A 20 15.51 21.64 25.53
N ASN A 21 16.62 21.10 25.03
CA ASN A 21 17.67 21.91 24.40
C ASN A 21 18.26 21.36 23.09
N ARG A 22 17.53 20.51 22.37
CA ARG A 22 17.81 20.36 20.93
C ARG A 22 17.11 21.50 20.20
N GLU A 23 17.75 22.67 20.15
CA GLU A 23 17.40 23.69 19.18
C GLU A 23 17.46 23.04 17.79
N GLN A 24 16.29 22.76 17.21
CA GLN A 24 16.21 22.26 15.85
C GLN A 24 16.88 23.30 14.96
N THR A 25 17.96 22.90 14.31
CA THR A 25 18.69 23.82 13.42
C THR A 25 17.72 24.36 12.35
N ILE A 26 17.92 25.60 11.89
CA ILE A 26 17.10 26.18 10.82
C ILE A 26 17.10 25.24 9.60
N GLU A 27 18.17 24.51 9.36
CA GLU A 27 18.24 23.51 8.28
C GLU A 27 17.38 22.25 8.53
N GLU A 28 17.16 21.86 9.79
CA GLU A 28 16.19 20.83 10.20
C GLU A 28 14.74 21.33 10.06
N MET A 29 14.47 22.60 10.43
CA MET A 29 13.16 23.24 10.25
C MET A 29 12.76 23.38 8.77
N TYR A 30 13.75 23.51 7.88
CA TYR A 30 13.57 23.65 6.43
C TYR A 30 13.99 22.39 5.67
N SER A 31 14.18 21.27 6.38
CA SER A 31 14.52 19.99 5.79
C SER A 31 13.38 19.44 4.94
N VAL A 32 13.70 18.49 4.05
CA VAL A 32 12.73 17.83 3.19
C VAL A 32 11.60 17.25 4.06
N PRO A 33 10.31 17.46 3.71
CA PRO A 33 9.19 17.09 4.57
C PRO A 33 9.17 15.63 4.98
N GLU A 34 8.35 15.35 6.01
CA GLU A 34 7.89 14.03 6.44
C GLU A 34 7.66 13.09 5.26
N SER A 35 7.99 11.80 5.43
CA SER A 35 7.84 10.84 4.34
C SER A 35 6.37 10.72 3.95
N PHE A 36 6.03 11.00 2.69
CA PHE A 36 4.68 10.90 2.15
C PHE A 36 4.54 9.69 1.24
N LEU A 37 3.33 9.16 1.20
CA LEU A 37 2.91 8.11 0.29
C LEU A 37 1.50 8.44 -0.19
N GLU A 38 1.37 8.67 -1.49
CA GLU A 38 0.10 8.90 -2.16
C GLU A 38 -0.09 7.77 -3.17
N VAL A 39 -1.12 6.95 -2.94
CA VAL A 39 -1.53 5.92 -3.90
C VAL A 39 -2.96 6.19 -4.33
N GLU A 40 -3.13 6.35 -5.64
CA GLU A 40 -4.43 6.54 -6.30
C GLU A 40 -4.70 5.35 -7.23
N VAL A 41 -5.93 4.85 -7.21
CA VAL A 41 -6.43 3.88 -8.19
C VAL A 41 -7.50 4.56 -9.01
N ARG A 42 -7.31 4.64 -10.33
CA ARG A 42 -8.17 5.44 -11.22
C ARG A 42 -8.30 4.84 -12.62
N ASN A 43 -9.06 5.53 -13.47
CA ASN A 43 -9.18 5.23 -14.90
C ASN A 43 -9.45 3.73 -15.20
N PRO A 44 -10.58 3.20 -14.72
CA PRO A 44 -10.95 1.81 -15.01
C PRO A 44 -11.13 1.60 -16.51
N GLN A 45 -10.53 0.56 -17.07
CA GLN A 45 -10.71 0.19 -18.47
C GLN A 45 -11.12 -1.27 -18.60
N THR A 46 -12.21 -1.51 -19.33
CA THR A 46 -12.67 -2.87 -19.63
C THR A 46 -12.12 -3.31 -20.98
N HIS A 47 -11.32 -4.37 -20.95
CA HIS A 47 -10.73 -5.00 -22.12
C HIS A 47 -11.56 -6.21 -22.53
N GLU A 48 -11.80 -6.35 -23.84
CA GLU A 48 -12.42 -7.53 -24.43
C GLU A 48 -11.33 -8.39 -25.09
N ILE A 49 -11.08 -9.57 -24.55
CA ILE A 49 -10.26 -10.59 -25.21
C ILE A 49 -11.21 -11.37 -26.12
N SER A 50 -11.28 -10.94 -27.39
CA SER A 50 -11.83 -11.76 -28.47
C SER A 50 -10.68 -12.57 -29.06
N PRO A 51 -10.61 -13.90 -28.86
CA PRO A 51 -9.60 -14.71 -29.50
C PRO A 51 -9.96 -14.80 -30.99
N ASN A 52 -9.53 -13.81 -31.79
CA ASN A 52 -9.56 -13.82 -33.26
C ASN A 52 -10.81 -13.20 -33.93
N GLY A 53 -11.57 -12.32 -33.26
CA GLY A 53 -12.74 -11.67 -33.88
C GLY A 53 -13.91 -12.62 -34.15
N SER A 54 -13.84 -13.85 -33.62
CA SER A 54 -14.86 -14.88 -33.77
C SER A 54 -16.14 -14.49 -33.04
N LEU A 55 -17.16 -14.18 -33.82
CA LEU A 55 -18.51 -13.89 -33.36
C LEU A 55 -19.15 -15.20 -32.86
N GLY A 56 -18.96 -15.56 -31.59
CA GLY A 56 -19.85 -16.54 -30.96
C GLY A 56 -19.34 -17.36 -29.78
N PHE A 57 -18.03 -17.46 -29.51
CA PHE A 57 -17.55 -18.35 -28.44
C PHE A 57 -16.57 -17.65 -27.49
N GLY A 58 -17.10 -17.25 -26.32
CA GLY A 58 -16.31 -16.91 -25.14
C GLY A 58 -15.57 -15.56 -25.18
N ARG A 59 -16.31 -14.45 -25.16
CA ARG A 59 -15.73 -13.11 -24.89
C ARG A 59 -15.15 -13.11 -23.47
N LYS A 60 -13.83 -13.18 -23.33
CA LYS A 60 -13.16 -13.05 -22.03
C LYS A 60 -12.92 -11.56 -21.77
N MET A 61 -13.75 -10.95 -20.95
CA MET A 61 -13.59 -9.54 -20.57
C MET A 61 -12.94 -9.41 -19.19
N TYR A 62 -12.13 -8.37 -18.99
CA TYR A 62 -11.60 -8.00 -17.67
C TYR A 62 -11.50 -6.47 -17.55
N THR A 63 -11.58 -5.96 -16.32
CA THR A 63 -11.35 -4.55 -16.02
C THR A 63 -10.02 -4.42 -15.30
N ASP A 64 -9.14 -3.56 -15.82
CA ASP A 64 -7.93 -3.12 -15.13
C ASP A 64 -8.06 -1.68 -14.65
N TYR A 65 -7.20 -1.30 -13.72
CA TYR A 65 -7.17 0.01 -13.10
C TYR A 65 -5.77 0.59 -13.22
N GLU A 66 -5.70 1.90 -13.42
CA GLU A 66 -4.45 2.66 -13.34
C GLU A 66 -4.10 2.88 -11.88
N ILE A 67 -2.93 2.41 -11.46
CA ILE A 67 -2.38 2.65 -10.13
C ILE A 67 -1.30 3.70 -10.28
N VAL A 68 -1.49 4.84 -9.63
CA VAL A 68 -0.51 5.92 -9.55
C VAL A 68 0.05 5.93 -8.13
N CYS A 69 1.36 5.81 -8.00
CA CYS A 69 2.06 5.89 -6.72
C CYS A 69 3.06 7.05 -6.76
N LYS A 70 2.97 7.94 -5.77
CA LYS A 70 3.94 9.02 -5.52
C LYS A 70 4.43 8.92 -4.10
N THR A 71 5.74 8.94 -3.92
CA THR A 71 6.32 8.85 -2.57
C THR A 71 7.76 9.37 -2.56
N ASN A 72 8.18 9.89 -1.42
CA ASN A 72 9.58 10.17 -1.09
C ASN A 72 10.17 9.12 -0.12
N ILE A 73 9.42 8.06 0.23
CA ILE A 73 9.89 7.00 1.13
C ILE A 73 11.07 6.27 0.49
N PRO A 74 12.24 6.18 1.15
CA PRO A 74 13.45 5.56 0.60
C PRO A 74 13.32 4.07 0.25
N ALA A 75 12.35 3.36 0.85
CA ALA A 75 12.05 1.96 0.52
C ALA A 75 11.56 1.78 -0.93
N PHE A 76 11.03 2.83 -1.57
CA PHE A 76 10.56 2.78 -2.95
C PHE A 76 11.68 3.16 -3.92
N LYS A 77 11.87 2.31 -4.95
CA LYS A 77 12.88 2.55 -6.00
C LYS A 77 12.55 3.74 -6.89
N LEU A 78 11.26 3.99 -7.10
CA LEU A 78 10.75 5.05 -7.94
C LEU A 78 9.96 6.03 -7.05
N ARG A 79 10.21 7.33 -7.21
CA ARG A 79 9.44 8.38 -6.53
C ARG A 79 8.05 8.58 -7.12
N HIS A 80 7.88 8.16 -8.37
CA HIS A 80 6.63 8.19 -9.10
C HIS A 80 6.57 6.95 -10.00
N SER A 81 5.47 6.21 -9.93
CA SER A 81 5.18 5.12 -10.87
C SER A 81 3.71 5.11 -11.25
N VAL A 82 3.47 4.69 -12.50
CA VAL A 82 2.13 4.48 -13.04
C VAL A 82 2.12 3.11 -13.69
N VAL A 83 1.23 2.24 -13.25
CA VAL A 83 1.05 0.90 -13.82
C VAL A 83 -0.44 0.61 -14.04
N ARG A 84 -0.75 -0.45 -14.78
CA ARG A 84 -2.11 -0.97 -14.88
C ARG A 84 -2.18 -2.40 -14.37
N ARG A 85 -3.15 -2.70 -13.51
CA ARG A 85 -3.36 -4.03 -12.92
C ARG A 85 -4.84 -4.36 -12.87
N ARG A 86 -5.16 -5.64 -13.09
CA ARG A 86 -6.54 -6.17 -12.95
C ARG A 86 -6.75 -6.69 -11.54
N TYR A 87 -8.01 -6.82 -11.12
CA TYR A 87 -8.38 -7.30 -9.78
C TYR A 87 -7.67 -8.60 -9.37
N SER A 88 -7.53 -9.58 -10.27
CA SER A 88 -6.85 -10.84 -9.96
C SER A 88 -5.35 -10.69 -9.66
N ASP A 89 -4.71 -9.63 -10.14
CA ASP A 89 -3.31 -9.36 -9.81
C ASP A 89 -3.19 -8.91 -8.35
N PHE A 90 -4.22 -8.24 -7.81
CA PHE A 90 -4.30 -7.89 -6.39
C PHE A 90 -4.58 -9.12 -5.51
N GLU A 91 -5.38 -10.06 -5.98
CA GLU A 91 -5.60 -11.34 -5.26
C GLU A 91 -4.27 -12.09 -5.10
N ALA A 92 -3.53 -12.27 -6.21
CA ALA A 92 -2.23 -12.91 -6.17
C ALA A 92 -1.25 -12.15 -5.25
N PHE A 93 -1.29 -10.83 -5.27
CA PHE A 93 -0.47 -10.01 -4.37
C PHE A 93 -0.86 -10.16 -2.90
N GLN A 94 -2.16 -10.21 -2.58
CA GLN A 94 -2.64 -10.48 -1.22
C GLN A 94 -2.14 -11.84 -0.73
N ASP A 95 -2.25 -12.89 -1.56
CA ASP A 95 -1.77 -14.23 -1.22
C ASP A 95 -0.26 -14.23 -0.91
N ILE A 96 0.54 -13.50 -1.69
CA ILE A 96 1.98 -13.36 -1.44
C ILE A 96 2.23 -12.67 -0.09
N LEU A 97 1.52 -11.57 0.21
CA LEU A 97 1.67 -10.84 1.47
C LEU A 97 1.29 -11.71 2.68
N GLU A 98 0.22 -12.48 2.58
CA GLU A 98 -0.23 -13.38 3.64
C GLU A 98 0.79 -14.50 3.91
N ASN A 99 1.41 -15.02 2.85
CA ASN A 99 2.44 -16.06 2.97
C ASN A 99 3.77 -15.54 3.53
N GLU A 100 4.18 -14.33 3.15
CA GLU A 100 5.47 -13.77 3.57
C GLU A 100 5.41 -13.05 4.93
N SER A 101 4.24 -12.55 5.33
CA SER A 101 4.07 -11.73 6.54
C SER A 101 3.04 -12.30 7.51
N THR A 102 3.40 -13.41 8.17
CA THR A 102 2.53 -14.11 9.14
C THR A 102 2.21 -13.32 10.42
N ARG A 103 2.87 -12.18 10.64
CA ARG A 103 2.69 -11.31 11.83
C ARG A 103 1.89 -10.05 11.57
N VAL A 104 1.51 -9.79 10.32
CA VAL A 104 0.77 -8.57 9.94
C VAL A 104 -0.61 -8.99 9.46
N ASN A 105 -1.64 -8.29 9.95
CA ASN A 105 -3.00 -8.49 9.46
C ASN A 105 -3.15 -7.79 8.10
N ILE A 106 -3.27 -8.58 7.03
CA ILE A 106 -3.43 -8.04 5.67
C ILE A 106 -4.89 -7.58 5.50
N PRO A 107 -5.12 -6.32 5.06
CA PRO A 107 -6.48 -5.83 4.84
C PRO A 107 -7.20 -6.65 3.75
N PRO A 108 -8.50 -6.91 3.89
CA PRO A 108 -9.25 -7.66 2.89
C PRO A 108 -9.44 -6.85 1.60
N LEU A 109 -9.38 -7.54 0.46
CA LEU A 109 -9.78 -6.96 -0.83
C LEU A 109 -11.30 -6.73 -0.92
N PRO A 110 -11.77 -5.80 -1.76
CA PRO A 110 -13.20 -5.61 -1.98
C PRO A 110 -13.84 -6.91 -2.51
N GLY A 111 -15.02 -7.24 -1.99
CA GLY A 111 -15.64 -8.56 -2.18
C GLY A 111 -15.76 -9.02 -3.64
N LYS A 112 -15.68 -10.34 -3.82
CA LYS A 112 -15.89 -10.99 -5.14
C LYS A 112 -17.34 -10.79 -5.57
N VAL A 113 -17.52 -9.95 -6.59
CA VAL A 113 -18.81 -9.76 -7.23
C VAL A 113 -19.07 -10.87 -8.24
N PHE A 114 -20.08 -11.69 -7.97
CA PHE A 114 -20.47 -12.83 -8.80
C PHE A 114 -21.50 -12.48 -9.89
N THR A 115 -22.16 -11.32 -9.78
CA THR A 115 -23.21 -10.85 -10.70
C THR A 115 -22.95 -9.42 -11.16
N ASN A 116 -23.12 -9.13 -12.45
CA ASN A 116 -22.92 -7.79 -13.03
C ASN A 116 -21.57 -7.13 -12.71
N ARG A 117 -20.48 -7.91 -12.84
CA ARG A 117 -19.10 -7.48 -12.49
C ARG A 117 -18.54 -6.30 -13.31
N PHE A 118 -19.27 -5.86 -14.34
CA PHE A 118 -18.91 -4.76 -15.23
C PHE A 118 -19.85 -3.55 -15.08
N SER A 119 -20.73 -3.57 -14.08
CA SER A 119 -21.51 -2.37 -13.72
C SER A 119 -20.59 -1.30 -13.13
N ASP A 120 -20.91 -0.04 -13.41
CA ASP A 120 -20.13 1.11 -12.93
C ASP A 120 -20.04 1.13 -11.40
N GLU A 121 -21.12 0.77 -10.70
CA GLU A 121 -21.14 0.64 -9.23
C GLU A 121 -20.11 -0.37 -8.71
N VAL A 122 -19.99 -1.52 -9.37
CA VAL A 122 -19.03 -2.56 -8.98
C VAL A 122 -17.61 -2.12 -9.28
N ILE A 123 -17.40 -1.48 -10.43
CA ILE A 123 -16.09 -0.97 -10.83
C ILE A 123 -15.62 0.10 -9.85
N GLU A 124 -16.48 1.03 -9.46
CA GLU A 124 -16.13 2.10 -8.53
C GLU A 124 -15.92 1.59 -7.10
N ASN A 125 -16.81 0.74 -6.59
CA ASN A 125 -16.63 0.14 -5.26
C ASN A 125 -15.32 -0.70 -5.19
N ARG A 126 -14.97 -1.38 -6.28
CA ARG A 126 -13.67 -2.06 -6.38
C ARG A 126 -12.52 -1.06 -6.41
N ARG A 127 -12.59 0.00 -7.22
CA ARG A 127 -11.56 1.04 -7.28
C ARG A 127 -11.25 1.59 -5.89
N GLU A 128 -12.28 2.00 -5.14
CA GLU A 128 -12.15 2.49 -3.76
C GLU A 128 -11.57 1.44 -2.80
N GLY A 129 -12.02 0.19 -2.90
CA GLY A 129 -11.50 -0.90 -2.07
C GLY A 129 -10.03 -1.21 -2.34
N LEU A 130 -9.63 -1.23 -3.62
CA LEU A 130 -8.26 -1.45 -4.05
C LEU A 130 -7.34 -0.30 -3.61
N GLU A 131 -7.81 0.94 -3.71
CA GLU A 131 -7.08 2.12 -3.25
C GLU A 131 -6.84 2.09 -1.74
N ARG A 132 -7.87 1.78 -0.95
CA ARG A 132 -7.73 1.62 0.51
C ARG A 132 -6.76 0.49 0.86
N PHE A 133 -6.89 -0.65 0.21
CA PHE A 133 -5.99 -1.79 0.39
C PHE A 133 -4.53 -1.38 0.15
N LEU A 134 -4.24 -0.73 -0.99
CA LEU A 134 -2.88 -0.30 -1.31
C LEU A 134 -2.35 0.73 -0.32
N ASN A 135 -3.13 1.72 0.08
CA ASN A 135 -2.69 2.74 1.04
C ASN A 135 -2.32 2.11 2.40
N ILE A 136 -3.10 1.14 2.88
CA ILE A 136 -2.79 0.42 4.13
C ILE A 136 -1.51 -0.42 3.98
N VAL A 137 -1.43 -1.23 2.93
CA VAL A 137 -0.31 -2.16 2.72
C VAL A 137 1.00 -1.40 2.48
N ALA A 138 0.97 -0.42 1.57
CA ALA A 138 2.16 0.34 1.19
C ALA A 138 2.60 1.31 2.29
N GLY A 139 1.69 1.77 3.16
CA GLY A 139 1.99 2.59 4.33
C GLY A 139 2.48 1.80 5.55
N HIS A 140 2.35 0.47 5.55
CA HIS A 140 2.67 -0.33 6.73
C HIS A 140 4.20 -0.52 6.89
N PRO A 141 4.83 -0.02 7.99
CA PRO A 141 6.29 -0.04 8.12
C PRO A 141 6.90 -1.43 8.00
N LEU A 142 6.28 -2.47 8.58
CA LEU A 142 6.79 -3.84 8.51
C LEU A 142 6.68 -4.46 7.11
N LEU A 143 5.75 -4.01 6.28
CA LEU A 143 5.64 -4.49 4.90
C LEU A 143 6.65 -3.76 4.00
N GLN A 144 6.97 -2.50 4.31
CA GLN A 144 8.01 -1.73 3.63
C GLN A 144 9.44 -2.31 3.81
N VAL A 145 9.70 -3.05 4.90
CA VAL A 145 11.02 -3.68 5.16
C VAL A 145 11.34 -4.79 4.15
N HIS A 146 10.34 -5.34 3.47
CA HIS A 146 10.52 -6.35 2.43
C HIS A 146 10.15 -5.77 1.06
N PRO A 147 11.00 -4.89 0.50
CA PRO A 147 10.71 -4.14 -0.72
C PRO A 147 10.56 -5.04 -1.95
N HIS A 148 10.99 -6.30 -1.89
CA HIS A 148 10.79 -7.24 -3.00
C HIS A 148 9.31 -7.54 -3.25
N THR A 149 8.47 -7.41 -2.21
CA THR A 149 7.08 -7.88 -2.22
C THR A 149 6.14 -6.70 -2.46
N VAL A 150 6.22 -5.68 -1.59
CA VAL A 150 5.37 -4.46 -1.68
C VAL A 150 5.54 -3.70 -3.00
N LEU A 151 6.69 -3.84 -3.67
CA LEU A 151 6.96 -3.15 -4.93
C LEU A 151 6.52 -3.91 -6.19
N GLN A 152 6.01 -5.14 -6.12
CA GLN A 152 5.63 -5.88 -7.34
C GLN A 152 4.45 -5.24 -8.08
N LEU A 153 3.48 -4.69 -7.36
CA LEU A 153 2.36 -3.99 -7.99
C LEU A 153 2.75 -2.61 -8.53
N THR A 154 3.74 -1.92 -7.95
CA THR A 154 4.16 -0.58 -8.40
C THR A 154 5.30 -0.60 -9.42
N ARG A 155 5.89 -1.76 -9.66
CA ARG A 155 6.98 -1.96 -10.61
C ARG A 155 6.44 -2.23 -12.00
N ASN A 156 6.97 -1.47 -12.95
CA ASN A 156 6.58 -1.45 -14.35
C ASN A 156 7.17 -2.64 -15.13
N ASP A 157 7.16 -3.84 -14.54
CA ASP A 157 7.47 -5.04 -15.31
C ASP A 157 6.20 -5.52 -15.99
N SER A 158 6.13 -5.21 -17.28
CA SER A 158 5.15 -5.68 -18.27
C SER A 158 5.17 -7.20 -18.48
N GLN A 159 5.97 -7.92 -17.70
CA GLN A 159 6.25 -9.33 -17.86
C GLN A 159 6.27 -10.05 -16.51
N LEU A 160 5.21 -9.89 -15.73
CA LEU A 160 4.87 -10.91 -14.74
C LEU A 160 3.97 -11.93 -15.44
N ASP A 161 4.62 -12.83 -16.18
CA ASP A 161 4.02 -14.05 -16.71
C ASP A 161 3.86 -15.00 -15.52
N TRP A 162 2.75 -14.85 -14.78
CA TRP A 162 2.37 -15.79 -13.74
C TRP A 162 1.84 -17.05 -14.44
N LYS A 163 2.75 -17.98 -14.78
CA LYS A 163 2.42 -19.37 -15.10
C LYS A 163 2.39 -20.23 -13.85
#